data_AF-A0A938YV12-F1
#
_entry.id   AF-A0A938YV12-F1
#
_cell.length_a   1.000
_cell.length_b   1.000
_cell.length_c   1.000
_cell.angle_alpha   90.00
_cell.angle_beta   90.00
_cell.angle_gamma   90.00
#
_symmetry.space_group_name_H-M   'P 1'
#
loop_
_entity.id
_entity.type
_entity.pdbx_description
1 polymer ?
#
loop_
_entity_poly.entity_id
_entity_poly.type
_entity_poly.pdbx_seq_one_letter_code
_entity_poly.pdbx_strand_id
1 'polypeptide(L)' 'MTKDLVCGMDVDEKTAQYTTTYKGKTYYFCAPGCKITFEEDPEKYVGGSEGHSGHGCCCGHC' A
#
# COMPACT_ATOMS: atom_id res chain seq x y z
N MET A 1 10.27 -1.04 -8.76
CA MET A 1 8.93 -1.63 -8.52
C MET A 1 8.53 -1.38 -7.10
N THR A 2 7.45 -0.63 -6.94
CA THR A 2 6.91 -0.13 -5.67
C THR A 2 5.50 -0.67 -5.49
N LYS A 3 5.09 -0.86 -4.25
CA LYS A 3 3.78 -1.41 -3.91
C LYS A 3 2.77 -0.26 -3.81
N ASP A 4 1.67 -0.34 -4.56
CA ASP A 4 0.52 0.53 -4.37
C ASP A 4 -0.12 0.23 -3.00
N LEU A 5 -0.20 1.23 -2.13
CA LEU A 5 -0.68 1.04 -0.76
C LEU A 5 -2.21 0.93 -0.67
N VAL A 6 -2.94 1.34 -1.72
CA VAL A 6 -4.41 1.31 -1.77
C VAL A 6 -4.90 -0.06 -2.23
N CYS A 7 -4.34 -0.59 -3.32
CA CYS A 7 -4.79 -1.86 -3.90
C CYS A 7 -3.82 -3.02 -3.68
N GLY A 8 -2.60 -2.76 -3.20
CA GLY A 8 -1.57 -3.78 -3.03
C GLY A 8 -1.00 -4.31 -4.35
N MET A 9 -1.25 -3.66 -5.49
CA MET A 9 -0.64 -4.04 -6.76
C MET A 9 0.83 -3.59 -6.83
N ASP A 10 1.59 -4.29 -7.65
CA ASP A 10 2.94 -3.87 -7.99
C ASP A 10 2.88 -2.80 -9.08
N VAL A 11 3.53 -1.67 -8.83
CA VAL A 11 3.57 -0.50 -9.71
C VAL A 11 5.03 -0.23 -10.05
N ASP A 12 5.29 -0.07 -11.34
CA ASP A 12 6.64 0.28 -11.77
C ASP A 12 6.82 1.80 -11.73
N GLU A 13 7.77 2.29 -10.92
CA GLU A 13 8.09 3.71 -10.79
C GLU A 13 8.48 4.37 -12.12
N LYS A 14 8.93 3.60 -13.11
CA LYS A 14 9.32 4.10 -14.44
C LYS A 14 8.13 4.25 -15.39
N THR A 15 7.02 3.54 -15.13
CA THR A 15 5.80 3.57 -15.97
C THR A 15 4.63 4.21 -15.25
N ALA A 16 4.76 4.46 -13.94
CA ALA A 16 3.77 5.10 -13.11
C ALA A 16 3.50 6.53 -13.58
N GLN A 17 2.35 6.70 -14.24
CA GLN A 17 1.85 8.01 -14.66
C GLN A 17 1.22 8.78 -13.49
N TYR A 18 0.86 8.07 -12.40
CA TYR A 18 0.17 8.64 -11.25
C TYR A 18 1.06 8.55 -10.02
N THR A 19 1.53 9.71 -9.55
CA THR A 19 2.36 9.82 -8.35
C THR A 19 1.85 10.92 -7.43
N THR A 20 2.17 10.81 -6.14
CA THR A 20 1.91 11.87 -5.17
C THR A 20 3.05 11.97 -4.18
N THR A 21 3.27 13.17 -3.64
CA THR A 21 4.31 13.39 -2.64
C THR A 21 3.66 13.62 -1.29
N TYR A 22 3.92 12.75 -0.31
CA TYR A 22 3.37 12.83 1.02
C TYR A 22 4.46 12.67 2.08
N LYS A 23 4.53 13.59 3.06
CA LYS A 23 5.56 13.63 4.11
C LYS A 23 7.01 13.53 3.56
N GLY A 24 7.26 14.12 2.39
CA GLY A 24 8.57 14.11 1.72
C GLY A 24 8.92 12.77 1.03
N LYS A 25 7.96 11.84 0.91
CA LYS A 25 8.10 10.58 0.18
C LYS A 25 7.22 10.59 -1.06
N THR A 26 7.74 10.10 -2.18
CA THR A 26 6.99 9.93 -3.42
C THR A 26 6.34 8.55 -3.45
N TYR A 27 5.03 8.52 -3.62
CA TYR A 27 4.23 7.30 -3.79
C TYR A 27 3.71 7.21 -5.22
N TYR A 28 3.57 5.99 -5.72
CA TYR A 28 3.20 5.68 -7.09
C TYR A 28 1.97 4.79 -7.09
N PHE A 29 1.03 5.06 -7.99
CA PHE A 29 -0.26 4.39 -8.05
C PHE A 29 -0.50 3.78 -9.42
N CYS A 30 -1.22 2.65 -9.43
CA CYS A 30 -1.56 1.97 -10.69
C CYS A 30 -2.67 2.70 -11.45
N ALA A 31 -3.51 3.45 -10.73
CA ALA A 31 -4.71 4.08 -11.25
C ALA A 31 -4.96 5.45 -10.61
N PRO A 32 -5.67 6.36 -11.31
CA PRO A 32 -6.04 7.66 -10.75
C PRO A 32 -6.97 7.51 -9.55
N GLY A 33 -7.81 6.48 -9.50
CA GLY A 33 -8.64 6.18 -8.33
C GLY A 33 -7.82 5.89 -7.08
N CYS A 34 -6.72 5.12 -7.21
CA CYS A 34 -5.83 4.83 -6.09
C CYS A 34 -5.12 6.10 -5.61
N LYS A 35 -4.71 6.99 -6.53
CA LYS A 35 -4.17 8.31 -6.18
C LYS A 35 -5.16 9.13 -5.34
N ILE A 36 -6.41 9.26 -5.80
CA ILE A 36 -7.44 10.04 -5.10
C ILE A 36 -7.70 9.46 -3.71
N THR A 37 -7.93 8.14 -3.62
CA THR A 37 -8.15 7.46 -2.34
C THR A 37 -6.99 7.66 -1.37
N PHE A 38 -5.76 7.62 -1.87
CA PHE A 38 -4.58 7.91 -1.07
C PHE A 38 -4.51 9.37 -0.65
N GLU A 39 -4.89 10.33 -1.49
CA GLU A 39 -4.94 11.75 -1.14
C GLU A 39 -6.02 12.06 -0.10
N GLU A 40 -7.14 11.33 -0.11
CA GLU A 40 -8.20 11.47 0.89
C GLU A 40 -7.75 10.99 2.29
N ASP A 41 -7.05 9.86 2.36
CA ASP A 41 -6.67 9.24 3.65
C ASP A 41 -5.25 8.63 3.65
N PRO A 42 -4.20 9.43 3.40
CA PRO A 42 -2.83 8.92 3.22
C PRO A 42 -2.27 8.29 4.49
N GLU A 43 -2.72 8.72 5.66
CA GLU A 43 -2.24 8.23 6.95
C GLU A 43 -2.63 6.76 7.18
N LYS A 44 -3.80 6.36 6.70
CA LYS A 44 -4.28 4.97 6.73
C LYS A 44 -3.38 4.05 5.91
N TYR A 45 -2.86 4.53 4.80
CA TYR A 45 -2.06 3.75 3.85
C TYR A 45 -0.57 3.77 4.19
N VAL A 46 -0.03 4.90 4.61
CA VAL A 46 1.40 5.08 4.92
C VAL A 46 1.80 4.39 6.23
N GLY A 47 0.86 4.20 7.17
CA GLY A 47 1.07 3.44 8.41
C GLY A 47 0.75 1.94 8.31
N GLY A 48 0.09 1.51 7.23
CA GLY A 48 -0.49 0.17 7.07
C GLY A 48 0.50 -0.89 6.60
N SER A 49 1.63 -1.05 7.28
CA SER A 49 2.38 -2.31 7.26
C SER A 49 1.86 -3.27 8.33
N GLU A 50 0.54 -3.30 8.55
CA GLU A 50 -0.08 -4.37 9.31
C GLU A 50 -0.25 -5.56 8.37
N GLY A 51 0.86 -6.29 8.27
CA GLY A 51 0.85 -7.66 7.82
C GLY A 51 -0.28 -8.36 8.55
N HIS A 52 -1.18 -8.92 7.75
CA HIS A 52 -1.97 -10.06 8.15
C HIS A 52 -0.97 -11.09 8.71
N SER A 53 -0.78 -11.08 10.03
CA SER A 53 -0.08 -12.12 10.75
C SER A 53 -1.01 -13.32 10.74
N GLY A 54 -1.05 -13.98 9.59
CA GLY A 54 -1.29 -15.40 9.55
C GLY A 54 -0.16 -16.07 10.32
N HIS A 55 -0.37 -16.29 11.60
CA HIS A 55 0.25 -17.41 12.28
C HIS A 55 -0.81 -18.50 12.39
N GLY A 56 -0.73 -19.46 11.48
CA GLY A 56 -1.43 -20.73 11.60
C GLY A 56 -0.92 -21.54 12.79
N CYS A 57 -1.82 -22.37 13.31
CA CYS A 57 -1.62 -23.57 14.12
C CYS A 57 -0.77 -23.48 15.41
N CYS A 58 -1.44 -23.61 16.55
CA CYS A 58 -0.91 -24.40 17.66
C CYS A 58 -1.81 -25.63 17.85
N CYS A 59 -1.33 -26.76 17.35
CA CYS A 59 -1.88 -28.08 17.59
C CYS A 59 -1.72 -28.46 19.08
N GLY A 60 -2.75 -29.05 19.70
CA GLY A 60 -2.64 -29.87 20.91
C GLY A 60 -2.90 -29.18 22.24
N HIS A 61 -4.12 -29.34 22.76
CA HIS A 61 -4.37 -29.39 24.21
C HIS A 61 -5.37 -30.52 24.50
N CYS A 62 -4.82 -31.54 25.19
CA CYS A 62 -5.43 -32.69 25.89
C CYS A 62 -6.46 -33.55 25.17
#